data_AF-A0A819FNU7-F1
#
_entry.id   AF-A0A819FNU7-F1
#
_cell.length_a   1.000
_cell.length_b   1.000
_cell.length_c   1.000
_cell.angle_alpha   90.00
_cell.angle_beta   90.00
_cell.angle_gamma   90.00
#
_symmetry.space_group_name_H-M   'P 1'
#
loop_
_entity.id
_entity.type
_entity.pdbx_description
1 polymer ?
#
loop_
_entity_poly.entity_id
_entity_poly.type
_entity_poly.pdbx_seq_one_letter_code
_entity_poly.pdbx_strand_id
1 'polypeptide(L)'
;VIIEIASRGAAADSCRSSDLISPCMTLDELTERLQARGFVLSRSATYLRLIPRRSNSTEGKRHVRTVPVRLIKSSNDQHKKHDDQYFATNTINHLKTLAGSFGNDAVFFLSQDDKARVPIGLPAARKQAPLLMHLDYKVTLPDHDFVLAPGHKLIPSVYAACVINEKKEVSYSGPTYITIRSGKHDSSTAETHHHDFSLLFDSKEFEPVMKINGQCKPIVIICVDGGPDENPRYAKTLAGGVNLFKEYQLDCLFVVSNCPGRSAFNMVERRMAPLSNQLAGLILPHDYFGTHLDNNGNTVDEQLEIRNFKRAGECLAEVWNELTIDCYPVACRYIEPVDKKDSSSLLNSNTLDVNWLQIHVRQSQYLLQIIKCNDSKCCTKWQTSYSKVIPQRFLPPPFPFKVSSNGISVADLGDKDGRFVDLYQRLQLDNILSTTNVPYDYNCPSVQSELQKRTCPVCYLYHPSAAAMKRHKRLHSSKYLKQQKAITVKREQQVQVIDGIDSESGEESEDDNMPQNKTNIIPGAPLIENIFDFLASDFMEL
;
A
#
# COMPACT_ATOMS: atom_id res chain seq x y z
N VAL A 1 -20.87 3.47 -20.28
CA VAL A 1 -21.86 2.91 -19.31
C VAL A 1 -21.40 1.59 -18.68
N ILE A 2 -21.29 0.47 -19.40
CA ILE A 2 -20.86 -0.82 -18.79
C ILE A 2 -19.43 -0.73 -18.22
N ILE A 3 -18.46 -0.20 -18.99
CA ILE A 3 -17.07 0.04 -18.54
C ILE A 3 -17.05 0.91 -17.28
N GLU A 4 -17.87 1.95 -17.24
CA GLU A 4 -17.95 2.92 -16.15
C GLU A 4 -18.54 2.31 -14.86
N ILE A 5 -19.51 1.39 -14.99
CA ILE A 5 -20.08 0.65 -13.85
C ILE A 5 -19.12 -0.43 -13.36
N ALA A 6 -18.46 -1.12 -14.30
CA ALA A 6 -17.52 -2.22 -14.03
C ALA A 6 -16.18 -1.76 -13.47
N SER A 7 -15.73 -0.54 -13.80
CA SER A 7 -14.45 0.00 -13.30
C SER A 7 -14.49 0.34 -11.81
N ARG A 8 -15.67 0.41 -11.18
CA ARG A 8 -15.80 0.67 -9.74
C ARG A 8 -15.40 -0.57 -8.94
N GLY A 9 -14.23 -0.51 -8.30
CA GLY A 9 -13.67 -1.58 -7.44
C GLY A 9 -13.04 -2.75 -8.21
N ALA A 10 -12.78 -2.59 -9.51
CA ALA A 10 -12.17 -3.62 -10.32
C ALA A 10 -10.73 -3.95 -9.87
N ALA A 11 -10.39 -5.24 -9.90
CA ALA A 11 -9.03 -5.72 -9.76
C ALA A 11 -8.46 -6.01 -11.17
N ALA A 12 -7.13 -6.09 -11.28
CA ALA A 12 -6.52 -6.76 -12.43
C ALA A 12 -6.99 -8.23 -12.45
N ASP A 13 -7.13 -8.82 -13.65
CA ASP A 13 -7.48 -10.24 -13.79
C ASP A 13 -6.45 -11.12 -13.07
N SER A 14 -6.86 -12.30 -12.60
CA SER A 14 -6.01 -13.21 -11.80
C SER A 14 -4.79 -13.71 -12.57
N CYS A 15 -4.83 -13.62 -13.91
CA CYS A 15 -3.65 -13.62 -14.75
C CYS A 15 -3.33 -12.16 -15.10
N ARG A 16 -2.22 -11.62 -14.59
CA ARG A 16 -1.77 -10.21 -14.68
C ARG A 16 -1.41 -9.71 -16.10
N SER A 17 -2.06 -10.27 -17.13
CA SER A 17 -1.67 -10.26 -18.53
C SER A 17 -2.84 -10.00 -19.51
N SER A 18 -4.00 -9.52 -19.03
CA SER A 18 -5.11 -9.15 -19.92
C SER A 18 -5.62 -7.73 -19.66
N ASP A 19 -5.92 -6.99 -20.73
CA ASP A 19 -6.55 -5.65 -20.71
C ASP A 19 -8.03 -5.70 -20.28
N LEU A 20 -8.47 -6.84 -19.78
CA LEU A 20 -9.84 -7.09 -19.34
C LEU A 20 -10.01 -6.60 -17.91
N ILE A 21 -10.99 -5.73 -17.70
CA ILE A 21 -11.41 -5.29 -16.37
C ILE A 21 -12.07 -6.51 -15.69
N SER A 22 -11.55 -6.95 -14.53
CA SER A 22 -12.27 -7.85 -13.63
C SER A 22 -13.07 -7.00 -12.63
N PRO A 23 -14.32 -6.59 -12.96
CA PRO A 23 -15.13 -5.83 -12.02
C PRO A 23 -15.34 -6.67 -10.75
N CYS A 24 -15.37 -6.02 -9.60
CA CYS A 24 -15.82 -6.64 -8.35
C CYS A 24 -17.35 -6.86 -8.33
N MET A 25 -17.94 -7.16 -9.48
CA MET A 25 -19.37 -7.26 -9.68
C MET A 25 -19.72 -8.52 -10.45
N THR A 26 -20.69 -9.25 -9.94
CA THR A 26 -21.32 -10.37 -10.65
C THR A 26 -22.18 -9.87 -11.82
N LEU A 27 -22.56 -10.76 -12.74
CA LEU A 27 -23.49 -10.45 -13.83
C LEU A 27 -24.82 -9.86 -13.31
N ASP A 28 -25.24 -10.31 -12.13
CA ASP A 28 -26.49 -9.92 -11.49
C ASP A 28 -26.40 -8.48 -10.98
N GLU A 29 -25.33 -8.12 -10.27
CA GLU A 29 -25.09 -6.75 -9.80
C GLU A 29 -24.91 -5.74 -10.96
N LEU A 30 -24.24 -6.16 -12.05
CA LEU A 30 -24.11 -5.32 -13.25
C LEU A 30 -25.49 -5.08 -13.90
N THR A 31 -26.34 -6.11 -13.94
CA THR A 31 -27.70 -6.00 -14.50
C THR A 31 -28.56 -5.07 -13.64
N GLU A 32 -28.49 -5.20 -12.31
CA GLU A 32 -29.21 -4.35 -11.36
C GLU A 32 -28.79 -2.87 -11.49
N ARG A 33 -27.49 -2.58 -11.60
CA ARG A 33 -27.01 -1.20 -11.80
C ARG A 33 -27.34 -0.62 -13.17
N LEU A 34 -27.48 -1.45 -14.20
CA LEU A 34 -27.97 -1.01 -15.51
C LEU A 34 -29.47 -0.68 -15.44
N GLN A 35 -30.26 -1.50 -14.75
CA GLN A 35 -31.68 -1.23 -14.50
C GLN A 35 -31.89 0.05 -13.68
N ALA A 36 -31.09 0.28 -12.64
CA ALA A 36 -31.11 1.51 -11.84
C ALA A 36 -30.80 2.78 -12.64
N ARG A 37 -30.12 2.67 -13.79
CA ARG A 37 -29.87 3.78 -14.73
C ARG A 37 -30.94 3.91 -15.83
N GLY A 38 -32.04 3.16 -15.72
CA GLY A 38 -33.16 3.21 -16.67
C GLY A 38 -33.05 2.28 -17.88
N PHE A 39 -32.07 1.36 -17.90
CA PHE A 39 -31.96 0.38 -18.98
C PHE A 39 -32.82 -0.87 -18.69
N VAL A 40 -33.82 -1.14 -19.53
CA VAL A 40 -34.64 -2.36 -19.44
C VAL A 40 -33.91 -3.53 -20.12
N LEU A 41 -32.95 -4.12 -19.42
CA LEU A 41 -32.18 -5.28 -19.90
C LEU A 41 -32.42 -6.48 -19.00
N SER A 42 -32.64 -7.64 -19.62
CA SER A 42 -32.64 -8.93 -18.91
C SER A 42 -31.20 -9.39 -18.67
N ARG A 43 -31.00 -10.22 -17.63
CA ARG A 43 -29.69 -10.82 -17.29
C ARG A 43 -29.00 -11.46 -18.50
N SER A 44 -29.77 -12.18 -19.32
CA SER A 44 -29.27 -12.82 -20.55
C SER A 44 -28.90 -11.80 -21.64
N ALA A 45 -29.65 -10.71 -21.76
CA ALA A 45 -29.33 -9.62 -22.70
C ALA A 45 -28.07 -8.85 -22.27
N THR A 46 -27.86 -8.64 -20.96
CA THR A 46 -26.61 -8.08 -20.41
C THR A 46 -25.42 -8.98 -20.73
N TYR A 47 -25.55 -10.29 -20.55
CA TYR A 47 -24.49 -11.26 -20.86
C TYR A 47 -24.11 -11.28 -22.34
N LEU A 48 -25.10 -11.30 -23.24
CA LEU A 48 -24.88 -11.31 -24.69
C LEU A 48 -24.15 -10.06 -25.18
N ARG A 49 -24.35 -8.91 -24.52
CA ARG A 49 -23.67 -7.65 -24.83
C ARG A 49 -22.22 -7.61 -24.32
N LEU A 50 -21.87 -8.49 -23.39
CA LEU A 50 -20.50 -8.64 -22.87
C LEU A 50 -19.69 -9.64 -23.70
N ILE A 51 -20.31 -10.77 -24.10
CA ILE A 51 -19.66 -11.82 -24.89
C ILE A 51 -20.71 -12.45 -25.83
N PRO A 52 -20.42 -12.61 -27.15
CA PRO A 52 -21.30 -13.37 -28.02
C PRO A 52 -21.35 -14.85 -27.58
N ARG A 53 -22.56 -15.41 -27.43
CA ARG A 53 -22.81 -16.79 -26.95
C ARG A 53 -22.16 -17.89 -27.80
N ARG A 54 -21.69 -17.54 -29.01
CA ARG A 54 -20.94 -18.39 -29.95
C ARG A 54 -19.99 -17.51 -30.78
N SER A 55 -18.77 -17.24 -30.30
CA SER A 55 -17.76 -16.46 -31.05
C SER A 55 -17.45 -17.03 -32.44
N ASN A 56 -17.67 -18.34 -32.62
CA ASN A 56 -17.40 -19.04 -33.88
C ASN A 56 -18.57 -18.99 -34.87
N SER A 57 -19.77 -18.53 -34.48
CA SER A 57 -20.88 -18.38 -35.43
C SER A 57 -20.68 -17.16 -36.32
N THR A 58 -21.28 -17.17 -37.51
CA THR A 58 -21.30 -16.01 -38.43
C THR A 58 -21.89 -14.77 -37.78
N GLU A 59 -22.83 -14.91 -36.86
CA GLU A 59 -23.41 -13.82 -36.05
C GLU A 59 -22.44 -13.32 -34.97
N GLY A 60 -21.69 -14.21 -34.32
CA GLY A 60 -20.64 -13.85 -33.36
C GLY A 60 -19.48 -13.10 -34.01
N LYS A 61 -19.12 -13.47 -35.24
CA LYS A 61 -18.12 -12.76 -36.08
C LYS A 61 -18.60 -11.39 -36.57
N ARG A 62 -19.91 -11.13 -36.57
CA ARG A 62 -20.52 -9.82 -36.91
C ARG A 62 -20.64 -8.88 -35.71
N HIS A 63 -20.24 -9.30 -34.52
CA HIS A 63 -20.33 -8.48 -33.32
C HIS A 63 -19.13 -7.49 -33.26
N VAL A 64 -19.32 -6.28 -33.77
CA VAL A 64 -18.23 -5.28 -34.01
C VAL A 64 -17.74 -4.55 -32.75
N ARG A 65 -18.48 -4.61 -31.62
CA ARG A 65 -18.07 -3.99 -30.35
C ARG A 65 -18.33 -4.94 -29.17
N THR A 66 -17.27 -5.53 -28.62
CA THR A 66 -17.26 -6.16 -27.30
C THR A 66 -16.79 -5.13 -26.27
N VAL A 67 -17.38 -5.15 -25.08
CA VAL A 67 -16.95 -4.29 -23.97
C VAL A 67 -15.82 -5.02 -23.23
N PRO A 68 -14.65 -4.40 -22.95
CA PRO A 68 -13.50 -5.06 -22.30
C PRO A 68 -13.71 -5.26 -20.79
N VAL A 69 -14.79 -5.95 -20.42
CA VAL A 69 -15.18 -6.24 -19.03
C VAL A 69 -15.39 -7.74 -18.90
N ARG A 70 -14.56 -8.40 -18.09
CA ARG A 70 -14.64 -9.82 -17.80
C ARG A 70 -15.22 -10.01 -16.41
N LEU A 71 -16.53 -10.24 -16.34
CA LEU A 71 -17.21 -10.52 -15.06
C LEU A 71 -16.57 -11.69 -14.33
N ILE A 72 -16.53 -11.60 -13.00
CA ILE A 72 -16.05 -12.68 -12.13
C ILE A 72 -16.82 -13.96 -12.47
N LYS A 73 -16.10 -15.00 -12.92
CA LYS A 73 -16.65 -16.35 -12.91
C LYS A 73 -16.85 -16.75 -11.45
N SER A 74 -17.96 -17.42 -11.14
CA SER A 74 -18.15 -18.11 -9.88
C SER A 74 -17.19 -19.31 -9.78
N SER A 75 -15.88 -19.04 -9.73
CA SER A 75 -14.82 -20.02 -9.51
C SER A 75 -14.19 -19.77 -8.15
N ASN A 76 -13.91 -20.86 -7.43
CA ASN A 76 -13.45 -20.89 -6.04
C ASN A 76 -12.00 -20.43 -5.82
N ASP A 77 -11.32 -19.87 -6.82
CA ASP A 77 -9.97 -19.32 -6.68
C ASP A 77 -10.04 -17.95 -5.98
N GLN A 78 -10.49 -17.97 -4.73
CA GLN A 78 -10.34 -16.84 -3.83
C GLN A 78 -8.85 -16.62 -3.62
N HIS A 79 -8.33 -15.45 -4.04
CA HIS A 79 -7.03 -14.96 -3.58
C HIS A 79 -6.88 -15.23 -2.08
N LYS A 80 -5.73 -15.75 -1.65
CA LYS A 80 -5.46 -16.06 -0.23
C LYS A 80 -5.93 -14.87 0.61
N LYS A 81 -6.97 -15.09 1.42
CA LYS A 81 -7.50 -14.07 2.33
C LYS A 81 -6.44 -13.83 3.39
N HIS A 82 -5.90 -12.62 3.41
CA HIS A 82 -5.05 -12.15 4.49
C HIS A 82 -5.93 -11.52 5.56
N ASP A 83 -5.65 -11.76 6.83
CA ASP A 83 -6.49 -11.28 7.93
C ASP A 83 -6.61 -9.74 7.92
N ASP A 84 -5.50 -9.06 7.63
CA ASP A 84 -5.45 -7.58 7.53
C ASP A 84 -6.13 -6.97 6.29
N GLN A 85 -6.72 -7.78 5.40
CA GLN A 85 -7.23 -7.29 4.11
C GLN A 85 -8.23 -6.14 4.28
N TYR A 86 -9.22 -6.28 5.16
CA TYR A 86 -10.25 -5.26 5.33
C TYR A 86 -9.67 -3.96 5.90
N PHE A 87 -8.68 -4.06 6.78
CA PHE A 87 -7.99 -2.92 7.38
C PHE A 87 -7.18 -2.14 6.32
N ALA A 88 -6.34 -2.85 5.55
CA ALA A 88 -5.51 -2.22 4.51
C ALA A 88 -6.37 -1.63 3.38
N THR A 89 -7.40 -2.35 2.94
CA THR A 89 -8.32 -1.88 1.88
C THR A 89 -9.02 -0.59 2.29
N ASN A 90 -9.48 -0.50 3.55
CA ASN A 90 -10.15 0.72 4.00
C ASN A 90 -9.23 1.90 4.24
N THR A 91 -7.98 1.65 4.61
CA THR A 91 -6.96 2.71 4.63
C THR A 91 -6.78 3.32 3.24
N ILE A 92 -6.72 2.49 2.19
CA ILE A 92 -6.66 2.96 0.80
C ILE A 92 -7.96 3.68 0.42
N ASN A 93 -9.12 3.16 0.81
CA ASN A 93 -10.41 3.81 0.52
C ASN A 93 -10.52 5.18 1.18
N HIS A 94 -10.02 5.36 2.41
CA HIS A 94 -9.97 6.66 3.07
C HIS A 94 -9.12 7.66 2.29
N LEU A 95 -7.97 7.22 1.78
CA LEU A 95 -7.12 8.04 0.91
C LEU A 95 -7.78 8.36 -0.44
N LYS A 96 -8.54 7.42 -1.02
CA LYS A 96 -9.32 7.68 -2.23
C LYS A 96 -10.45 8.69 -1.98
N THR A 97 -11.14 8.61 -0.85
CA THR A 97 -12.16 9.59 -0.43
C THR A 97 -11.55 10.97 -0.20
N LEU A 98 -10.37 11.02 0.42
CA LEU A 98 -9.59 12.25 0.59
C LEU A 98 -9.23 12.85 -0.78
N ALA A 99 -8.66 12.04 -1.67
CA ALA A 99 -8.28 12.46 -3.01
C ALA A 99 -9.47 13.04 -3.78
N GLY A 100 -10.60 12.33 -3.77
CA GLY A 100 -11.85 12.79 -4.39
C GLY A 100 -12.34 14.15 -3.89
N SER A 101 -12.09 14.46 -2.62
CA SER A 101 -12.62 15.68 -1.98
C SER A 101 -11.77 16.92 -2.27
N PHE A 102 -10.45 16.75 -2.36
CA PHE A 102 -9.52 17.83 -2.73
C PHE A 102 -9.38 17.99 -4.25
N GLY A 103 -9.69 16.96 -5.03
CA GLY A 103 -9.71 17.00 -6.48
C GLY A 103 -8.32 17.03 -7.13
N ASN A 104 -8.31 17.06 -8.47
CA ASN A 104 -7.07 17.02 -9.24
C ASN A 104 -6.16 18.23 -9.04
N ASP A 105 -6.69 19.39 -8.68
CA ASP A 105 -5.88 20.61 -8.58
C ASP A 105 -4.93 20.57 -7.38
N ALA A 106 -5.33 19.89 -6.31
CA ALA A 106 -4.56 19.80 -5.07
C ALA A 106 -3.86 18.45 -4.87
N VAL A 107 -4.34 17.38 -5.52
CA VAL A 107 -3.89 16.00 -5.27
C VAL A 107 -3.16 15.41 -6.46
N PHE A 108 -1.98 14.86 -6.20
CA PHE A 108 -1.27 13.96 -7.10
C PHE A 108 -1.36 12.53 -6.55
N PHE A 109 -2.07 11.65 -7.27
CA PHE A 109 -2.20 10.24 -6.91
C PHE A 109 -1.31 9.41 -7.82
N LEU A 110 -0.33 8.72 -7.23
CA LEU A 110 0.64 7.88 -7.90
C LEU A 110 0.47 6.43 -7.42
N SER A 111 0.58 5.49 -8.34
CA SER A 111 0.69 4.06 -8.07
C SER A 111 1.97 3.56 -8.70
N GLN A 112 2.84 2.93 -7.90
CA GLN A 112 4.13 2.42 -8.36
C GLN A 112 4.29 0.95 -8.01
N ASP A 113 5.01 0.23 -8.87
CA ASP A 113 5.45 -1.15 -8.64
C ASP A 113 6.54 -1.52 -9.66
N ASP A 114 7.35 -2.51 -9.31
CA ASP A 114 8.32 -3.10 -10.21
C ASP A 114 7.67 -4.18 -11.08
N LYS A 115 7.90 -4.09 -12.38
CA LYS A 115 7.49 -5.13 -13.32
C LYS A 115 8.45 -6.33 -13.25
N ALA A 116 7.94 -7.50 -13.65
CA ALA A 116 8.76 -8.69 -13.83
C ALA A 116 10.03 -8.40 -14.66
N ARG A 117 11.16 -8.91 -14.18
CA ARG A 117 12.48 -8.70 -14.82
C ARG A 117 12.48 -9.25 -16.25
N VAL A 118 12.94 -8.46 -17.21
CA VAL A 118 12.93 -8.82 -18.64
C VAL A 118 14.29 -9.38 -19.06
N PRO A 119 14.41 -10.62 -19.55
CA PRO A 119 15.69 -11.17 -19.99
C PRO A 119 16.19 -10.54 -21.30
N ILE A 120 17.50 -10.51 -21.48
CA ILE A 120 18.16 -10.06 -22.72
C ILE A 120 18.74 -11.27 -23.47
N GLY A 121 18.77 -11.23 -24.81
CA GLY A 121 19.30 -12.29 -25.67
C GLY A 121 18.37 -13.50 -25.83
N LEU A 122 17.23 -13.48 -25.14
CA LEU A 122 16.24 -14.54 -25.12
C LEU A 122 14.84 -13.93 -25.29
N PRO A 123 13.85 -14.71 -25.74
CA PRO A 123 12.49 -14.20 -25.86
C PRO A 123 11.99 -13.73 -24.48
N ALA A 124 11.67 -12.45 -24.39
CA ALA A 124 11.14 -11.78 -23.21
C ALA A 124 9.85 -12.43 -22.71
N ALA A 125 9.14 -13.16 -23.57
CA ALA A 125 8.04 -14.04 -23.22
C ALA A 125 8.01 -15.25 -24.16
N ARG A 126 8.04 -16.47 -23.59
CA ARG A 126 8.16 -17.74 -24.34
C ARG A 126 6.89 -18.22 -25.04
N LYS A 127 5.72 -17.62 -24.80
CA LYS A 127 4.50 -17.96 -25.56
C LYS A 127 4.33 -16.97 -26.71
N GLN A 128 4.69 -17.44 -27.90
CA GLN A 128 4.32 -16.81 -29.16
C GLN A 128 2.79 -16.62 -29.19
N ALA A 129 2.32 -15.38 -29.36
CA ALA A 129 0.97 -15.19 -29.85
C ALA A 129 0.93 -15.76 -31.28
N PRO A 130 0.01 -16.67 -31.62
CA PRO A 130 -0.07 -17.19 -32.99
C PRO A 130 -0.38 -16.02 -33.93
N LEU A 131 0.55 -15.75 -34.85
CA LEU A 131 0.57 -14.64 -35.81
C LEU A 131 -0.52 -14.70 -36.90
N LEU A 132 -1.60 -15.45 -36.69
CA LEU A 132 -2.67 -15.59 -37.69
C LEU A 132 -4.05 -15.20 -37.14
N MET A 133 -4.53 -14.09 -37.72
CA MET A 133 -5.87 -13.51 -37.67
C MET A 133 -6.27 -12.82 -36.37
N HIS A 134 -6.99 -11.70 -36.52
CA HIS A 134 -7.72 -10.94 -35.51
C HIS A 134 -8.59 -11.83 -34.60
N LEU A 135 -7.95 -12.45 -33.62
CA LEU A 135 -8.56 -13.10 -32.49
C LEU A 135 -7.79 -12.60 -31.28
N ASP A 136 -8.46 -11.80 -30.44
CA ASP A 136 -7.99 -11.42 -29.11
C ASP A 136 -7.90 -12.69 -28.25
N TYR A 137 -6.86 -13.48 -28.45
CA TYR A 137 -6.55 -14.64 -27.62
C TYR A 137 -5.68 -14.23 -26.44
N LYS A 138 -6.08 -14.72 -25.26
CA LYS A 138 -5.38 -14.52 -24.00
C LYS A 138 -3.96 -15.04 -24.06
N VAL A 139 -3.01 -14.10 -24.07
CA VAL A 139 -1.61 -14.38 -23.77
C VAL A 139 -1.55 -14.82 -22.30
N THR A 140 -1.23 -16.08 -22.03
CA THR A 140 -1.01 -16.59 -20.66
C THR A 140 0.48 -16.64 -20.39
N LEU A 141 1.06 -15.54 -19.90
CA LEU A 141 2.45 -15.50 -19.46
C LEU A 141 2.58 -16.14 -18.07
N PRO A 142 3.66 -16.88 -17.78
CA PRO A 142 3.96 -17.31 -16.43
C PRO A 142 4.35 -16.10 -15.57
N ASP A 143 3.72 -15.97 -14.38
CA ASP A 143 3.87 -14.80 -13.50
C ASP A 143 5.18 -14.76 -12.69
N HIS A 144 6.05 -15.78 -12.79
CA HIS A 144 7.24 -15.84 -11.94
C HIS A 144 8.45 -16.39 -12.70
N ASP A 145 9.51 -15.58 -12.67
CA ASP A 145 10.91 -15.84 -13.01
C ASP A 145 11.22 -16.56 -14.33
N PHE A 146 11.72 -15.78 -15.29
CA PHE A 146 12.50 -16.34 -16.39
C PHE A 146 13.72 -17.07 -15.82
N VAL A 147 13.71 -18.41 -15.94
CA VAL A 147 14.74 -19.33 -15.43
C VAL A 147 16.03 -19.21 -16.24
N LEU A 148 16.76 -18.10 -16.06
CA LEU A 148 17.99 -17.76 -16.77
C LEU A 148 18.89 -16.88 -15.89
N ALA A 149 20.20 -16.92 -16.15
CA ALA A 149 21.28 -16.37 -15.32
C ALA A 149 20.88 -15.03 -14.65
N PRO A 150 20.92 -14.93 -13.30
CA PRO A 150 20.24 -13.89 -12.53
C PRO A 150 20.64 -12.45 -12.88
N GLY A 151 21.80 -12.24 -13.53
CA GLY A 151 22.33 -10.92 -13.91
C GLY A 151 21.92 -10.39 -15.28
N HIS A 152 21.57 -11.22 -16.27
CA HIS A 152 21.28 -10.74 -17.65
C HIS A 152 19.81 -10.36 -17.86
N LYS A 153 19.32 -9.45 -17.01
CA LYS A 153 17.92 -9.01 -17.02
C LYS A 153 17.82 -7.49 -16.83
N LEU A 154 16.82 -6.89 -17.45
CA LEU A 154 16.39 -5.52 -17.20
C LEU A 154 15.34 -5.50 -16.08
N ILE A 155 15.38 -4.47 -15.24
CA ILE A 155 14.40 -4.24 -14.16
C ILE A 155 13.57 -3.02 -14.57
N PRO A 156 12.31 -3.20 -14.98
CA PRO A 156 11.41 -2.09 -15.28
C PRO A 156 10.64 -1.68 -14.03
N SER A 157 10.72 -0.42 -13.63
CA SER A 157 9.87 0.17 -12.58
C SER A 157 8.78 1.03 -13.24
N VAL A 158 7.52 0.82 -12.86
CA VAL A 158 6.37 1.46 -13.50
C VAL A 158 5.70 2.42 -12.53
N TYR A 159 5.50 3.65 -12.99
CA TYR A 159 4.87 4.74 -12.27
C TYR A 159 3.61 5.17 -13.00
N ALA A 160 2.44 4.87 -12.43
CA ALA A 160 1.14 5.18 -13.00
C ALA A 160 0.48 6.32 -12.23
N ALA A 161 0.27 7.46 -12.89
CA ALA A 161 -0.58 8.50 -12.33
C ALA A 161 -2.07 8.10 -12.43
N CYS A 162 -2.82 8.36 -11.38
CA CYS A 162 -4.25 8.08 -11.29
C CYS A 162 -5.03 9.40 -11.23
N VAL A 163 -5.67 9.78 -12.33
CA VAL A 163 -6.46 11.02 -12.44
C VAL A 163 -7.78 10.85 -11.70
N ILE A 164 -8.23 11.86 -10.97
CA ILE A 164 -9.55 11.88 -10.31
C ILE A 164 -10.60 12.28 -11.35
N ASN A 165 -11.64 11.47 -11.49
CA ASN A 165 -12.73 11.72 -12.45
C ASN A 165 -13.70 12.80 -11.94
N GLU A 166 -14.58 13.29 -12.82
CA GLU A 166 -15.66 14.24 -12.47
C GLU A 166 -16.54 13.79 -11.30
N LYS A 167 -16.63 12.47 -11.10
CA LYS A 167 -17.37 11.84 -9.99
C LYS A 167 -16.63 11.85 -8.66
N LYS A 168 -15.48 12.52 -8.57
CA LYS A 168 -14.60 12.53 -7.39
C LYS A 168 -14.10 11.14 -6.99
N GLU A 169 -13.95 10.26 -7.97
CA GLU A 169 -13.41 8.92 -7.79
C GLU A 169 -12.01 8.86 -8.42
N VAL A 170 -11.04 8.29 -7.71
CA VAL A 170 -9.70 8.03 -8.26
C VAL A 170 -9.85 7.01 -9.38
N SER A 171 -9.53 7.42 -10.61
CA SER A 171 -9.57 6.54 -11.76
C SER A 171 -8.31 5.71 -11.86
N TYR A 172 -8.38 4.63 -12.63
CA TYR A 172 -7.20 3.86 -13.02
C TYR A 172 -6.52 4.45 -14.26
N SER A 173 -6.93 5.63 -14.72
CA SER A 173 -6.50 6.25 -15.98
C SER A 173 -5.58 7.45 -15.72
N GLY A 174 -4.55 7.65 -16.55
CA GLY A 174 -3.54 8.69 -16.39
C GLY A 174 -2.19 8.31 -17.03
N PRO A 175 -1.27 9.28 -17.16
CA PRO A 175 0.04 9.09 -17.77
C PRO A 175 0.85 8.04 -17.00
N THR A 176 1.67 7.30 -17.74
CA THR A 176 2.49 6.22 -17.20
C THR A 176 3.94 6.48 -17.57
N TYR A 177 4.81 6.46 -16.58
CA TYR A 177 6.25 6.59 -16.75
C TYR A 177 6.93 5.28 -16.37
N ILE A 178 7.94 4.88 -17.12
CA ILE A 178 8.65 3.62 -16.91
C ILE A 178 10.15 3.88 -16.93
N THR A 179 10.83 3.50 -15.85
CA THR A 179 12.29 3.49 -15.81
C THR A 179 12.79 2.07 -16.03
N ILE A 180 13.80 1.91 -16.88
CA ILE A 180 14.44 0.62 -17.15
C ILE A 180 15.86 0.68 -16.61
N ARG A 181 16.21 -0.25 -15.71
CA ARG A 181 17.54 -0.37 -15.11
C ARG A 181 18.18 -1.71 -15.48
N SER A 182 19.52 -1.76 -15.50
CA SER A 182 20.24 -3.05 -15.65
C SER A 182 20.18 -3.80 -14.33
N GLY A 183 19.69 -5.04 -14.32
CA GLY A 183 19.60 -5.84 -13.10
C GLY A 183 20.94 -6.33 -12.54
N LYS A 184 22.05 -6.09 -13.24
CA LYS A 184 23.41 -6.41 -12.79
C LYS A 184 24.15 -5.18 -12.25
N HIS A 185 24.03 -4.05 -12.94
CA HIS A 185 24.78 -2.83 -12.61
C HIS A 185 24.00 -1.88 -11.71
N ASP A 186 22.68 -2.04 -11.62
CA ASP A 186 21.80 -1.20 -10.84
C ASP A 186 20.64 -2.02 -10.23
N SER A 187 20.02 -1.51 -9.17
CA SER A 187 18.96 -2.22 -8.46
C SER A 187 17.84 -1.27 -8.09
N SER A 188 16.60 -1.73 -8.26
CA SER A 188 15.43 -1.03 -7.72
C SER A 188 15.48 -1.06 -6.19
N THR A 189 15.57 0.13 -5.59
CA THR A 189 15.63 0.36 -4.15
C THR A 189 14.80 1.58 -3.78
N ALA A 190 14.53 1.78 -2.48
CA ALA A 190 13.88 3.01 -2.01
C ALA A 190 14.56 4.32 -2.50
N GLU A 191 15.89 4.28 -2.70
CA GLU A 191 16.68 5.42 -3.20
C GLU A 191 16.39 5.69 -4.68
N THR A 192 16.32 4.64 -5.50
CA THR A 192 16.03 4.81 -6.93
C THR A 192 14.60 5.26 -7.16
N HIS A 193 13.63 4.80 -6.38
CA HIS A 193 12.25 5.29 -6.46
C HIS A 193 12.14 6.79 -6.08
N HIS A 194 12.93 7.24 -5.11
CA HIS A 194 13.01 8.65 -4.76
C HIS A 194 13.60 9.50 -5.90
N HIS A 195 14.69 9.03 -6.52
CA HIS A 195 15.28 9.70 -7.68
C HIS A 195 14.34 9.71 -8.89
N ASP A 196 13.65 8.60 -9.14
CA ASP A 196 12.67 8.47 -10.22
C ASP A 196 11.52 9.47 -10.05
N PHE A 197 11.10 9.79 -8.82
CA PHE A 197 10.11 10.83 -8.57
C PHE A 197 10.55 12.20 -9.12
N SER A 198 11.84 12.55 -9.03
CA SER A 198 12.35 13.77 -9.63
C SER A 198 12.33 13.72 -11.16
N LEU A 199 12.57 12.55 -11.76
CA LEU A 199 12.38 12.35 -13.20
C LEU A 199 10.91 12.52 -13.62
N LEU A 200 9.96 12.06 -12.80
CA LEU A 200 8.53 12.31 -13.04
C LEU A 200 8.24 13.81 -13.02
N PHE A 201 8.81 14.55 -12.07
CA PHE A 201 8.65 15.99 -11.98
C PHE A 201 9.13 16.71 -13.24
N ASP A 202 10.24 16.28 -13.84
CA ASP A 202 10.77 16.91 -15.05
C ASP A 202 10.10 16.44 -16.35
N SER A 203 9.29 15.38 -16.29
CA SER A 203 8.59 14.86 -17.46
C SER A 203 7.41 15.75 -17.89
N LYS A 204 7.27 15.95 -19.21
CA LYS A 204 6.19 16.77 -19.80
C LYS A 204 4.83 16.08 -19.67
N GLU A 205 4.84 14.74 -19.67
CA GLU A 205 3.66 13.90 -19.60
C GLU A 205 2.98 13.97 -18.22
N PHE A 206 3.76 14.16 -17.15
CA PHE A 206 3.25 14.28 -15.78
C PHE A 206 2.98 15.72 -15.36
N GLU A 207 3.49 16.72 -16.06
CA GLU A 207 3.24 18.14 -15.77
C GLU A 207 1.76 18.47 -15.46
N PRO A 208 0.76 18.07 -16.28
CA PRO A 208 -0.65 18.40 -15.98
C PRO A 208 -1.20 17.69 -14.73
N VAL A 209 -0.62 16.55 -14.35
CA VAL A 209 -1.14 15.72 -13.25
C VAL A 209 -0.37 15.96 -11.95
N MET A 210 0.89 16.36 -12.01
CA MET A 210 1.77 16.52 -10.88
C MET A 210 1.98 17.97 -10.47
N LYS A 211 1.85 18.93 -11.42
CA LYS A 211 2.12 20.35 -11.16
C LYS A 211 0.87 21.22 -11.22
N ILE A 212 0.92 22.31 -10.47
CA ILE A 212 0.01 23.45 -10.56
C ILE A 212 0.87 24.72 -10.54
N ASN A 213 0.74 25.58 -11.55
CA ASN A 213 1.57 26.78 -11.72
C ASN A 213 3.09 26.50 -11.64
N GLY A 214 3.54 25.36 -12.18
CA GLY A 214 4.94 24.93 -12.15
C GLY A 214 5.44 24.39 -10.80
N GLN A 215 4.61 24.38 -9.76
CA GLN A 215 4.92 23.80 -8.45
C GLN A 215 4.29 22.41 -8.29
N CYS A 216 4.90 21.53 -7.50
CA CYS A 216 4.32 20.23 -7.20
C CYS A 216 2.99 20.39 -6.45
N LYS A 217 2.00 19.55 -6.76
CA LYS A 217 0.72 19.56 -6.05
C LYS A 217 0.93 19.29 -4.56
N PRO A 218 0.23 20.02 -3.68
CA PRO A 218 0.51 20.02 -2.25
C PRO A 218 0.18 18.70 -1.54
N ILE A 219 -0.73 17.89 -2.07
CA ILE A 219 -1.08 16.58 -1.49
C ILE A 219 -0.60 15.48 -2.44
N VAL A 220 0.33 14.64 -1.98
CA VAL A 220 0.84 13.49 -2.75
C VAL A 220 0.43 12.20 -2.05
N ILE A 221 -0.14 11.27 -2.82
CA ILE A 221 -0.51 9.93 -2.36
C ILE A 221 0.20 8.92 -3.26
N ILE A 222 1.01 8.04 -2.67
CA ILE A 222 1.76 7.00 -3.35
C ILE A 222 1.24 5.64 -2.89
N CYS A 223 0.68 4.85 -3.80
CA CYS A 223 0.29 3.47 -3.57
C CYS A 223 1.39 2.54 -4.06
N VAL A 224 1.87 1.66 -3.17
CA VAL A 224 2.97 0.72 -3.42
C VAL A 224 2.51 -0.71 -3.20
N ASP A 225 3.24 -1.70 -3.73
CA ASP A 225 2.89 -3.11 -3.47
C ASP A 225 3.21 -3.51 -2.01
N GLY A 226 4.26 -2.91 -1.44
CA GLY A 226 4.67 -3.16 -0.06
C GLY A 226 5.81 -4.17 0.08
N GLY A 227 6.57 -4.39 -1.00
CA GLY A 227 7.85 -5.11 -0.99
C GLY A 227 8.90 -4.47 -0.06
N PRO A 228 10.04 -5.14 0.18
CA PRO A 228 11.07 -4.71 1.13
C PRO A 228 11.59 -3.28 0.88
N ASP A 229 11.60 -2.84 -0.37
CA ASP A 229 12.12 -1.55 -0.78
C ASP A 229 11.08 -0.43 -0.76
N GLU A 230 9.78 -0.77 -0.74
CA GLU A 230 8.70 0.22 -0.81
C GLU A 230 7.83 0.27 0.45
N ASN A 231 7.93 -0.72 1.34
CA ASN A 231 7.01 -0.85 2.44
C ASN A 231 7.04 0.38 3.39
N PRO A 232 5.88 0.98 3.72
CA PRO A 232 5.78 2.15 4.60
C PRO A 232 6.43 2.00 5.98
N ARG A 233 6.59 0.75 6.46
CA ARG A 233 7.19 0.43 7.75
C ARG A 233 8.71 0.67 7.80
N TYR A 234 9.41 0.59 6.67
CA TYR A 234 10.88 0.61 6.67
C TYR A 234 11.46 2.02 6.79
N ALA A 235 12.69 2.08 7.32
CA ALA A 235 13.36 3.35 7.58
C ALA A 235 13.85 4.05 6.30
N LYS A 236 14.14 3.28 5.24
CA LYS A 236 14.56 3.82 3.94
C LYS A 236 13.40 4.56 3.26
N THR A 237 12.22 3.94 3.20
CA THR A 237 10.98 4.55 2.71
C THR A 237 10.63 5.82 3.50
N LEU A 238 10.81 5.79 4.83
CA LEU A 238 10.65 6.99 5.64
C LEU A 238 11.61 8.10 5.23
N ALA A 239 12.90 7.80 5.06
CA ALA A 239 13.89 8.80 4.67
C ALA A 239 13.57 9.41 3.30
N GLY A 240 13.23 8.58 2.31
CA GLY A 240 12.81 9.04 0.98
C GLY A 240 11.57 9.92 1.04
N GLY A 241 10.55 9.51 1.81
CA GLY A 241 9.34 10.31 1.99
C GLY A 241 9.59 11.66 2.67
N VAL A 242 10.46 11.71 3.68
CA VAL A 242 10.81 12.99 4.36
C VAL A 242 11.56 13.92 3.40
N ASN A 243 12.46 13.40 2.58
CA ASN A 243 13.18 14.19 1.58
C ASN A 243 12.21 14.75 0.53
N LEU A 244 11.33 13.91 -0.05
CA LEU A 244 10.28 14.36 -0.98
C LEU A 244 9.40 15.45 -0.37
N PHE A 245 8.96 15.26 0.88
CA PHE A 245 8.11 16.21 1.57
C PHE A 245 8.76 17.59 1.72
N LYS A 246 10.06 17.62 2.05
CA LYS A 246 10.81 18.87 2.23
C LYS A 246 11.18 19.53 0.91
N GLU A 247 11.66 18.74 -0.06
CA GLU A 247 12.11 19.21 -1.37
C GLU A 247 10.97 19.85 -2.16
N TYR A 248 9.80 19.20 -2.21
CA TYR A 248 8.62 19.67 -2.94
C TYR A 248 7.66 20.52 -2.09
N GLN A 249 8.03 20.83 -0.84
CA GLN A 249 7.26 21.67 0.10
C GLN A 249 5.79 21.27 0.26
N LEU A 250 5.54 19.95 0.28
CA LEU A 250 4.21 19.35 0.30
C LEU A 250 3.44 19.71 1.58
N ASP A 251 2.12 19.84 1.49
CA ASP A 251 1.25 19.91 2.66
C ASP A 251 1.12 18.53 3.32
N CYS A 252 0.92 17.50 2.50
CA CYS A 252 0.72 16.12 2.93
C CYS A 252 1.38 15.14 1.96
N LEU A 253 2.06 14.13 2.51
CA LEU A 253 2.53 12.96 1.78
C LEU A 253 2.00 11.69 2.46
N PHE A 254 1.37 10.84 1.67
CA PHE A 254 0.90 9.52 2.09
C PHE A 254 1.57 8.44 1.26
N VAL A 255 2.15 7.43 1.90
CA VAL A 255 2.61 6.20 1.24
C VAL A 255 1.84 5.04 1.82
N VAL A 256 1.08 4.34 0.98
CA VAL A 256 0.16 3.27 1.39
C VAL A 256 0.46 1.99 0.62
N SER A 257 0.45 0.85 1.32
CA SER A 257 0.60 -0.46 0.69
C SER A 257 -0.62 -1.33 0.88
N ASN A 258 -0.84 -2.25 -0.06
CA ASN A 258 -1.80 -3.34 0.13
C ASN A 258 -1.26 -4.35 1.15
N CYS A 259 -2.14 -5.24 1.63
CA CYS A 259 -1.72 -6.36 2.43
C CYS A 259 -1.09 -7.48 1.55
N PRO A 260 -0.24 -8.34 2.12
CA PRO A 260 0.36 -9.45 1.37
C PRO A 260 -0.69 -10.32 0.68
N GLY A 261 -0.45 -10.68 -0.58
CA GLY A 261 -1.39 -11.48 -1.38
C GLY A 261 -2.53 -10.67 -2.03
N ARG A 262 -2.55 -9.35 -1.87
CA ARG A 262 -3.48 -8.43 -2.52
C ARG A 262 -2.79 -7.46 -3.50
N SER A 263 -1.58 -7.78 -3.97
CA SER A 263 -0.84 -6.99 -4.95
C SER A 263 -1.65 -6.69 -6.22
N ALA A 264 -2.48 -7.64 -6.67
CA ALA A 264 -3.35 -7.52 -7.84
C ALA A 264 -4.40 -6.38 -7.76
N PHE A 265 -4.61 -5.79 -6.57
CA PHE A 265 -5.48 -4.63 -6.37
C PHE A 265 -4.71 -3.30 -6.47
N ASN A 266 -3.40 -3.33 -6.61
CA ASN A 266 -2.59 -2.15 -6.91
C ASN A 266 -3.01 -1.59 -8.28
N MET A 267 -3.16 -0.27 -8.39
CA MET A 267 -3.74 0.34 -9.60
C MET A 267 -2.81 0.24 -10.80
N VAL A 268 -1.50 0.22 -10.55
CA VAL A 268 -0.45 0.03 -11.56
C VAL A 268 -0.51 -1.34 -12.23
N GLU A 269 -1.06 -2.37 -11.58
CA GLU A 269 -1.20 -3.72 -12.20
C GLU A 269 -2.01 -3.68 -13.49
N ARG A 270 -2.98 -2.73 -13.61
CA ARG A 270 -3.72 -2.51 -14.86
C ARG A 270 -2.83 -1.97 -15.99
N ARG A 271 -1.74 -1.27 -15.67
CA ARG A 271 -0.73 -0.82 -16.65
C ARG A 271 0.22 -1.92 -17.06
N MET A 272 0.38 -2.96 -16.24
CA MET A 272 1.32 -4.03 -16.50
C MET A 272 0.89 -4.91 -17.67
N ALA A 273 -0.41 -5.14 -17.87
CA ALA A 273 -0.92 -6.03 -18.93
C ALA A 273 -0.61 -5.55 -20.36
N PRO A 274 -0.88 -4.30 -20.77
CA PRO A 274 -0.49 -3.79 -22.08
C PRO A 274 1.02 -3.89 -22.34
N LEU A 275 1.83 -3.61 -21.31
CA LEU A 275 3.30 -3.69 -21.39
C LEU A 275 3.77 -5.13 -21.60
N SER A 276 3.13 -6.09 -20.91
CA SER A 276 3.40 -7.51 -21.08
C SER A 276 3.07 -8.01 -22.49
N ASN A 277 2.00 -7.49 -23.10
CA ASN A 277 1.61 -7.88 -24.46
C ASN A 277 2.69 -7.50 -25.49
N GLN A 278 3.33 -6.33 -25.35
CA GLN A 278 4.42 -5.93 -26.25
C GLN A 278 5.69 -6.77 -26.07
N LEU A 279 5.89 -7.39 -24.91
CA LEU A 279 7.02 -8.29 -24.67
C LEU A 279 6.84 -9.67 -25.32
N ALA A 280 5.63 -10.01 -25.78
CA ALA A 280 5.33 -11.32 -26.36
C ALA A 280 6.13 -11.54 -27.67
N GLY A 281 7.11 -12.45 -27.62
CA GLY A 281 7.97 -12.76 -28.76
C GLY A 281 9.08 -11.73 -29.03
N LEU A 282 9.21 -10.68 -28.21
CA LEU A 282 10.30 -9.71 -28.31
C LEU A 282 11.62 -10.35 -27.84
N ILE A 283 12.68 -10.20 -28.62
CA ILE A 283 14.04 -10.59 -28.25
C ILE A 283 14.88 -9.32 -28.20
N LEU A 284 15.37 -8.99 -27.00
CA LEU A 284 16.25 -7.83 -26.81
C LEU A 284 17.69 -8.20 -27.16
N PRO A 285 18.43 -7.31 -27.84
CA PRO A 285 19.81 -7.60 -28.23
C PRO A 285 20.72 -7.65 -26.99
N HIS A 286 21.53 -8.70 -26.86
CA HIS A 286 22.50 -8.84 -25.75
C HIS A 286 23.93 -8.47 -26.12
N ASP A 287 24.23 -8.39 -27.42
CA ASP A 287 25.57 -8.35 -27.99
C ASP A 287 25.65 -7.35 -29.16
N TYR A 288 24.84 -6.29 -29.12
CA TYR A 288 24.73 -5.31 -30.21
C TYR A 288 26.10 -4.73 -30.63
N PHE A 289 26.99 -4.49 -29.67
CA PHE A 289 28.35 -3.98 -29.89
C PHE A 289 29.42 -5.09 -29.91
N GLY A 290 29.01 -6.35 -29.91
CA GLY A 290 29.88 -7.52 -29.78
C GLY A 290 29.64 -8.30 -28.49
N THR A 291 30.15 -9.52 -28.46
CA THR A 291 30.06 -10.43 -27.33
C THR A 291 30.97 -9.98 -26.19
N HIS A 292 30.35 -9.69 -25.05
CA HIS A 292 31.02 -9.37 -23.79
C HIS A 292 31.16 -10.62 -22.88
N LEU A 293 30.76 -11.79 -23.38
CA LEU A 293 30.69 -13.06 -22.67
C LEU A 293 31.75 -14.05 -23.19
N ASP A 294 32.33 -14.84 -22.28
CA ASP A 294 33.18 -15.98 -22.63
C ASP A 294 32.34 -17.20 -23.09
N ASN A 295 33.02 -18.27 -23.51
CA ASN A 295 32.37 -19.53 -23.91
C ASN A 295 31.56 -20.20 -22.77
N ASN A 296 31.75 -19.75 -21.52
CA ASN A 296 31.03 -20.23 -20.34
C ASN A 296 29.88 -19.28 -19.92
N GLY A 297 29.67 -18.17 -20.63
CA GLY A 297 28.64 -17.17 -20.33
C GLY A 297 29.01 -16.18 -19.21
N ASN A 298 30.28 -16.07 -18.84
CA ASN A 298 30.79 -15.08 -17.88
C ASN A 298 31.21 -13.80 -18.59
N THR A 299 31.05 -12.66 -17.91
CA THR A 299 31.45 -11.35 -18.43
C THR A 299 32.98 -11.23 -18.47
N VAL A 300 33.51 -10.96 -19.67
CA VAL A 300 34.93 -10.67 -19.90
C VAL A 300 35.19 -9.17 -19.96
N ASP A 301 34.23 -8.40 -20.49
CA ASP A 301 34.31 -6.94 -20.64
C ASP A 301 33.09 -6.25 -20.01
N GLU A 302 33.29 -5.70 -18.81
CA GLU A 302 32.23 -5.01 -18.04
C GLU A 302 31.80 -3.69 -18.70
N GLN A 303 32.70 -3.00 -19.41
CA GLN A 303 32.35 -1.73 -20.08
C GLN A 303 31.54 -1.98 -21.35
N LEU A 304 31.86 -3.03 -22.09
CA LEU A 304 31.07 -3.49 -23.24
C LEU A 304 29.72 -4.05 -22.78
N GLU A 305 29.67 -4.74 -21.65
CA GLU A 305 28.44 -5.19 -21.00
C GLU A 305 27.51 -4.02 -20.70
N ILE A 306 27.98 -2.98 -20.00
CA ILE A 306 27.17 -1.78 -19.68
C ILE A 306 26.60 -1.14 -20.95
N ARG A 307 27.40 -1.01 -22.02
CA ARG A 307 26.94 -0.46 -23.31
C ARG A 307 25.88 -1.34 -23.99
N ASN A 308 26.04 -2.66 -23.93
CA ASN A 308 25.05 -3.60 -24.46
C ASN A 308 23.74 -3.54 -23.66
N PHE A 309 23.81 -3.47 -22.32
CA PHE A 309 22.63 -3.28 -21.47
C PHE A 309 21.90 -1.97 -21.76
N LYS A 310 22.65 -0.88 -21.96
CA LYS A 310 22.09 0.41 -22.34
C LYS A 310 21.32 0.29 -23.66
N ARG A 311 21.91 -0.31 -24.69
CA ARG A 311 21.22 -0.47 -25.99
C ARG A 311 19.99 -1.37 -25.88
N ALA A 312 20.05 -2.44 -25.09
CA ALA A 312 18.89 -3.31 -24.84
C ALA A 312 17.75 -2.56 -24.13
N GLY A 313 18.09 -1.75 -23.13
CA GLY A 313 17.14 -0.92 -22.40
C GLY A 313 16.54 0.20 -23.24
N GLU A 314 17.33 0.86 -24.08
CA GLU A 314 16.85 1.86 -25.04
C GLU A 314 15.90 1.24 -26.07
N CYS A 315 16.22 0.07 -26.61
CA CYS A 315 15.34 -0.67 -27.52
C CYS A 315 14.00 -1.00 -26.86
N LEU A 316 14.02 -1.46 -25.61
CA LEU A 316 12.79 -1.70 -24.84
C LEU A 316 12.01 -0.40 -24.57
N ALA A 317 12.71 0.70 -24.29
CA ALA A 317 12.10 2.00 -24.10
C ALA A 317 11.43 2.51 -25.38
N GLU A 318 12.07 2.36 -26.55
CA GLU A 318 11.50 2.69 -27.86
C GLU A 318 10.16 1.96 -28.07
N VAL A 319 10.12 0.64 -27.83
CA VAL A 319 8.89 -0.17 -27.95
C VAL A 319 7.77 0.31 -27.04
N TRP A 320 8.07 0.63 -25.78
CA TRP A 320 7.05 1.09 -24.83
C TRP A 320 6.66 2.56 -25.01
N ASN A 321 7.51 3.41 -25.56
CA ASN A 321 7.17 4.80 -25.88
C ASN A 321 6.11 4.92 -26.99
N GLU A 322 5.99 3.91 -27.86
CA GLU A 322 4.93 3.87 -28.88
C GLU A 322 3.54 3.53 -28.31
N LEU A 323 3.48 3.06 -27.06
CA LEU A 323 2.22 2.69 -26.43
C LEU A 323 1.42 3.90 -25.96
N THR A 324 0.10 3.78 -26.13
CA THR A 324 -0.87 4.67 -25.50
C THR A 324 -1.80 3.81 -24.64
N ILE A 325 -1.85 4.08 -23.33
CA ILE A 325 -2.69 3.34 -22.38
C ILE A 325 -3.79 4.29 -21.86
N ASP A 326 -5.06 3.89 -21.99
CA ASP A 326 -6.23 4.70 -21.61
C ASP A 326 -6.23 6.13 -22.23
N CYS A 327 -5.74 6.27 -23.47
CA CYS A 327 -5.55 7.55 -24.17
C CYS A 327 -4.47 8.48 -23.58
N TYR A 328 -3.60 7.96 -22.71
CA TYR A 328 -2.42 8.67 -22.22
C TYR A 328 -1.14 8.07 -22.82
N PRO A 329 -0.16 8.89 -23.19
CA PRO A 329 1.13 8.40 -23.67
C PRO A 329 1.87 7.68 -22.55
N VAL A 330 2.64 6.67 -22.93
CA VAL A 330 3.62 6.03 -22.06
C VAL A 330 4.98 6.67 -22.32
N ALA A 331 5.62 7.16 -21.27
CA ALA A 331 6.99 7.65 -21.33
C ALA A 331 7.92 6.61 -20.70
N CYS A 332 8.91 6.15 -21.45
CA CYS A 332 9.85 5.14 -21.01
C CYS A 332 11.29 5.56 -21.30
N ARG A 333 12.18 5.38 -20.32
CA ARG A 333 13.60 5.69 -20.44
C ARG A 333 14.48 4.66 -19.75
N TYR A 334 15.62 4.38 -20.36
CA TYR A 334 16.71 3.66 -19.70
C TYR A 334 17.47 4.61 -18.77
N ILE A 335 17.76 4.15 -17.56
CA ILE A 335 18.56 4.89 -16.58
C ILE A 335 19.94 4.26 -16.50
N GLU A 336 20.96 5.08 -16.73
CA GLU A 336 22.35 4.64 -16.63
C GLU A 336 22.73 4.36 -15.17
N PRO A 337 23.54 3.33 -14.91
CA PRO A 337 24.03 3.06 -13.56
C PRO A 337 24.85 4.24 -13.05
N VAL A 338 24.48 4.74 -11.87
CA VAL A 338 25.28 5.77 -11.18
C VAL A 338 26.42 5.09 -10.42
N ASP A 339 27.62 5.66 -10.45
CA ASP A 339 28.76 5.15 -9.70
C ASP A 339 28.42 5.03 -8.20
N LYS A 340 28.54 3.81 -7.64
CA LYS A 340 28.17 3.47 -6.25
C LYS A 340 28.82 4.33 -5.16
N LYS A 341 29.83 5.15 -5.51
CA LYS A 341 30.52 6.05 -4.58
C LYS A 341 29.68 7.29 -4.24
N ASP A 342 28.82 7.76 -5.15
CA ASP A 342 28.03 8.98 -4.94
C ASP A 342 26.66 8.72 -4.28
N SER A 343 26.12 7.52 -4.41
CA SER A 343 24.76 7.17 -3.95
C SER A 343 24.61 7.01 -2.43
N SER A 344 25.72 6.80 -1.70
CA SER A 344 25.70 6.43 -0.27
C SER A 344 25.29 7.55 0.71
N SER A 345 24.95 8.74 0.20
CA SER A 345 24.76 9.95 1.02
C SER A 345 23.31 10.44 1.14
N LEU A 346 22.38 10.04 0.26
CA LEU A 346 21.08 10.72 0.15
C LEU A 346 19.99 10.22 1.12
N LEU A 347 19.93 8.93 1.46
CA LEU A 347 18.89 8.35 2.34
C LEU A 347 19.43 7.77 3.66
N ASN A 348 20.35 8.48 4.31
CA ASN A 348 20.80 8.08 5.65
C ASN A 348 19.71 8.31 6.71
N SER A 349 18.86 7.30 6.95
CA SER A 349 17.80 7.37 7.97
C SER A 349 18.27 7.73 9.40
N ASN A 350 19.56 7.61 9.68
CA ASN A 350 20.18 8.01 10.95
C ASN A 350 20.40 9.53 11.11
N THR A 351 20.29 10.33 10.04
CA THR A 351 20.46 11.79 10.08
C THR A 351 19.13 12.54 10.22
N LEU A 352 18.00 11.83 10.21
CA LEU A 352 16.68 12.44 10.35
C LEU A 352 16.48 12.96 11.78
N ASP A 353 16.08 14.23 11.89
CA ASP A 353 15.72 14.85 13.17
C ASP A 353 14.49 14.15 13.77
N VAL A 354 14.72 13.42 14.85
CA VAL A 354 13.68 12.61 15.50
C VAL A 354 12.61 13.47 16.16
N ASN A 355 12.93 14.71 16.58
CA ASN A 355 11.93 15.65 17.11
C ASN A 355 10.97 16.09 16.01
N TRP A 356 11.51 16.42 14.83
CA TRP A 356 10.72 16.73 13.65
C TRP A 356 9.82 15.54 13.26
N LEU A 357 10.37 14.32 13.24
CA LEU A 357 9.59 13.10 12.96
C LEU A 357 8.40 12.93 13.91
N GLN A 358 8.56 13.22 15.20
CA GLN A 358 7.47 13.10 16.18
C GLN A 358 6.29 14.06 15.89
N ILE A 359 6.58 15.24 15.33
CA ILE A 359 5.57 16.25 15.01
C ILE A 359 4.90 15.98 13.65
N HIS A 360 5.66 15.49 12.68
CA HIS A 360 5.26 15.43 11.28
C HIS A 360 4.88 14.05 10.78
N VAL A 361 5.36 12.98 11.42
CA VAL A 361 5.29 11.63 10.87
C VAL A 361 4.44 10.72 11.74
N ARG A 362 3.55 9.95 11.08
CA ARG A 362 2.91 8.76 11.65
C ARG A 362 3.19 7.58 10.73
N GLN A 363 3.80 6.54 11.29
CA GLN A 363 4.03 5.29 10.58
C GLN A 363 3.17 4.18 11.17
N SER A 364 2.60 3.37 10.30
CA SER A 364 1.82 2.20 10.62
C SER A 364 2.28 1.01 9.76
N GLN A 365 1.65 -0.15 9.92
CA GLN A 365 1.98 -1.36 9.19
C GLN A 365 1.81 -1.20 7.67
N TYR A 366 0.80 -0.44 7.23
CA TYR A 366 0.43 -0.27 5.81
C TYR A 366 0.36 1.19 5.36
N LEU A 367 0.66 2.15 6.24
CA LEU A 367 0.55 3.57 5.95
C LEU A 367 1.69 4.39 6.58
N LEU A 368 2.28 5.26 5.78
CA LEU A 368 3.15 6.35 6.21
C LEU A 368 2.44 7.67 5.91
N GLN A 369 2.32 8.52 6.92
CA GLN A 369 1.74 9.85 6.82
C GLN A 369 2.79 10.88 7.22
N ILE A 370 3.07 11.85 6.35
CA ILE A 370 3.94 13.00 6.62
C ILE A 370 3.14 14.26 6.34
N ILE A 371 2.91 15.09 7.37
CA ILE A 371 1.92 16.18 7.31
C ILE A 371 2.50 17.45 7.91
N LYS A 372 2.29 18.61 7.26
CA LYS A 372 2.67 19.92 7.79
C LYS A 372 2.11 20.16 9.19
N CYS A 373 2.84 20.94 9.99
CA CYS A 373 2.36 21.40 11.29
C CYS A 373 1.83 22.84 11.16
N ASN A 374 1.12 23.29 12.19
CA ASN A 374 0.58 24.66 12.24
C ASN A 374 1.61 25.68 12.77
N ASP A 375 2.82 25.24 13.12
CA ASP A 375 3.86 26.14 13.58
C ASP A 375 4.57 26.80 12.40
N SER A 376 4.37 28.12 12.28
CA SER A 376 5.01 28.98 11.27
C SER A 376 6.53 29.00 11.32
N LYS A 377 7.15 28.64 12.46
CA LYS A 377 8.61 28.52 12.57
C LYS A 377 9.14 27.22 11.97
N CYS A 378 8.27 26.21 11.84
CA CYS A 378 8.65 24.87 11.41
C CYS A 378 8.19 24.57 9.98
N CYS A 379 6.98 24.98 9.58
CA CYS A 379 6.42 24.75 8.25
C CYS A 379 5.97 26.04 7.58
N THR A 380 6.04 26.03 6.25
CA THR A 380 5.43 27.07 5.42
C THR A 380 3.91 27.05 5.54
N LYS A 381 3.26 28.14 5.14
CA LYS A 381 1.80 28.25 5.15
C LYS A 381 1.18 27.11 4.32
N TRP A 382 0.08 26.56 4.83
CA TRP A 382 -0.74 25.59 4.11
C TRP A 382 -1.15 26.13 2.74
N GLN A 383 -0.95 25.32 1.71
CA GLN A 383 -1.43 25.62 0.36
C GLN A 383 -2.89 25.21 0.19
N THR A 384 -3.32 24.19 0.93
CA THR A 384 -4.67 23.61 0.89
C THR A 384 -5.46 23.88 2.17
N SER A 385 -6.77 23.65 2.12
CA SER A 385 -7.64 23.65 3.30
C SER A 385 -7.53 22.36 4.13
N TYR A 386 -6.48 21.54 3.94
CA TYR A 386 -6.33 20.25 4.61
C TYR A 386 -6.45 20.35 6.13
N SER A 387 -5.78 21.32 6.75
CA SER A 387 -5.84 21.55 8.20
C SER A 387 -7.24 21.90 8.74
N LYS A 388 -8.15 22.38 7.87
CA LYS A 388 -9.55 22.64 8.23
C LYS A 388 -10.42 21.39 8.07
N VAL A 389 -10.13 20.55 7.08
CA VAL A 389 -10.89 19.32 6.79
C VAL A 389 -10.53 18.22 7.78
N ILE A 390 -9.24 18.11 8.16
CA ILE A 390 -8.74 17.16 9.14
C ILE A 390 -8.02 17.93 10.24
N PRO A 391 -8.76 18.46 11.24
CA PRO A 391 -8.19 19.28 12.32
C PRO A 391 -7.13 18.54 13.14
N GLN A 392 -7.32 17.21 13.31
CA GLN A 392 -6.37 16.33 13.98
C GLN A 392 -5.08 16.04 13.18
N ARG A 393 -4.93 16.65 12.00
CA ARG A 393 -3.84 16.51 11.01
C ARG A 393 -3.72 15.11 10.42
N PHE A 394 -3.58 14.07 11.23
CA PHE A 394 -3.40 12.70 10.76
C PHE A 394 -4.73 11.99 10.55
N LEU A 395 -4.75 11.06 9.60
CA LEU A 395 -5.92 10.22 9.35
C LEU A 395 -6.20 9.34 10.56
N PRO A 396 -7.47 9.23 10.99
CA PRO A 396 -7.85 8.32 12.06
C PRO A 396 -7.71 6.87 11.60
N PRO A 397 -7.45 5.92 12.53
CA PRO A 397 -7.48 4.50 12.21
C PRO A 397 -8.85 4.07 11.67
N PRO A 398 -8.88 3.16 10.67
CA PRO A 398 -10.13 2.57 10.23
C PRO A 398 -10.69 1.64 11.33
N PHE A 399 -11.94 1.89 11.72
CA PHE A 399 -12.69 1.08 12.68
C PHE A 399 -13.87 0.40 11.98
N PRO A 400 -14.13 -0.89 12.27
CA PRO A 400 -15.40 -1.48 11.97
C PRO A 400 -16.44 -0.99 12.99
N PHE A 401 -17.63 -0.63 12.51
CA PHE A 401 -18.76 -0.21 13.34
C PHE A 401 -19.90 -1.21 13.18
N LYS A 402 -20.68 -1.37 14.25
CA LYS A 402 -21.95 -2.11 14.25
C LYS A 402 -23.09 -1.20 14.66
N VAL A 403 -24.24 -1.44 14.05
CA VAL A 403 -25.48 -0.72 14.38
C VAL A 403 -26.35 -1.67 15.19
N SER A 404 -26.69 -1.26 16.41
CA SER A 404 -27.56 -1.98 17.32
C SER A 404 -28.85 -1.19 17.57
N SER A 405 -29.83 -1.80 18.23
CA SER A 405 -31.05 -1.09 18.68
C SER A 405 -30.75 0.12 19.57
N ASN A 406 -29.58 0.11 20.22
CA ASN A 406 -29.15 1.14 21.18
C ASN A 406 -28.24 2.20 20.54
N GLY A 407 -28.02 2.13 19.22
CA GLY A 407 -27.17 3.06 18.46
C GLY A 407 -25.95 2.40 17.83
N ILE A 408 -24.98 3.24 17.45
CA ILE A 408 -23.74 2.83 16.78
C ILE A 408 -22.66 2.53 17.83
N SER A 409 -21.97 1.41 17.69
CA SER A 409 -20.80 1.07 18.52
C SER A 409 -19.64 0.55 17.67
N VAL A 410 -18.44 0.56 18.24
CA VAL A 410 -17.26 -0.05 17.60
C VAL A 410 -17.44 -1.57 17.65
N ALA A 411 -17.23 -2.23 16.51
CA ALA A 411 -17.29 -3.68 16.43
C ALA A 411 -15.93 -4.29 16.82
N ASP A 412 -15.96 -5.48 17.42
CA ASP A 412 -14.74 -6.19 17.78
C ASP A 412 -14.05 -6.77 16.54
N LEU A 413 -12.75 -7.04 16.67
CA LEU A 413 -11.97 -7.71 15.63
C LEU A 413 -12.56 -9.09 15.31
N GLY A 414 -13.03 -9.27 14.07
CA GLY A 414 -13.65 -10.51 13.60
C GLY A 414 -15.17 -10.58 13.78
N ASP A 415 -15.80 -9.53 14.29
CA ASP A 415 -17.26 -9.41 14.33
C ASP A 415 -17.82 -9.41 12.90
N LYS A 416 -18.79 -10.29 12.62
CA LYS A 416 -19.39 -10.47 11.29
C LYS A 416 -20.26 -9.28 10.88
N ASP A 417 -20.80 -8.56 11.85
CA ASP A 417 -21.66 -7.40 11.62
C ASP A 417 -20.86 -6.08 11.55
N GLY A 418 -19.55 -6.15 11.81
CA GLY A 418 -18.64 -5.01 11.75
C GLY A 418 -18.44 -4.52 10.31
N ARG A 419 -18.85 -3.28 10.03
CA ARG A 419 -18.65 -2.62 8.74
C ARG A 419 -17.77 -1.39 8.88
N PHE A 420 -16.78 -1.29 8.03
CA PHE A 420 -15.99 -0.07 7.92
C PHE A 420 -16.75 1.00 7.15
N VAL A 421 -16.59 2.24 7.60
CA VAL A 421 -17.24 3.43 7.04
C VAL A 421 -16.23 4.29 6.29
N ASP A 422 -16.75 5.25 5.51
CA ASP A 422 -15.90 6.22 4.82
C ASP A 422 -15.15 7.15 5.78
N LEU A 423 -14.16 7.88 5.26
CA LEU A 423 -13.30 8.76 6.06
C LEU A 423 -14.09 9.86 6.80
N TYR A 424 -15.10 10.46 6.19
CA TYR A 424 -15.81 11.59 6.80
C TYR A 424 -16.81 11.12 7.85
N GLN A 425 -17.51 10.01 7.60
CA GLN A 425 -18.30 9.32 8.61
C GLN A 425 -17.41 8.91 9.78
N ARG A 426 -16.22 8.36 9.50
CA ARG A 426 -15.25 8.00 10.53
C ARG A 426 -14.83 9.20 11.39
N LEU A 427 -14.56 10.36 10.78
CA LEU A 427 -14.21 11.61 11.49
C LEU A 427 -15.37 12.15 12.33
N GLN A 428 -16.62 12.02 11.88
CA GLN A 428 -17.79 12.44 12.66
C GLN A 428 -18.03 11.53 13.87
N LEU A 429 -17.86 10.22 13.68
CA LEU A 429 -18.05 9.22 14.74
C LEU A 429 -16.93 9.24 15.79
N ASP A 430 -15.76 9.81 15.48
CA ASP A 430 -14.63 9.92 16.42
C ASP A 430 -15.02 10.67 17.71
N ASN A 431 -15.87 11.70 17.59
CA ASN A 431 -16.36 12.49 18.72
C ASN A 431 -17.36 11.74 19.60
N ILE A 432 -18.00 10.70 19.07
CA ILE A 432 -19.09 9.97 19.73
C ILE A 432 -18.54 8.74 20.47
N LEU A 433 -17.53 8.09 19.91
CA LEU A 433 -17.09 6.75 20.36
C LEU A 433 -15.77 6.76 21.13
N SER A 434 -15.25 7.94 21.49
CA SER A 434 -14.00 8.10 22.25
C SER A 434 -12.81 7.31 21.69
N THR A 435 -12.77 7.11 20.37
CA THR A 435 -11.70 6.40 19.66
C THR A 435 -10.44 7.26 19.46
N THR A 436 -10.40 8.43 20.09
CA THR A 436 -9.26 9.34 20.09
C THR A 436 -8.09 8.76 20.88
N ASN A 437 -6.87 8.85 20.34
CA ASN A 437 -5.60 8.38 20.93
C ASN A 437 -5.32 6.86 20.89
N VAL A 438 -6.07 6.10 20.09
CA VAL A 438 -5.67 4.71 19.79
C VAL A 438 -4.57 4.64 18.72
N PRO A 439 -3.63 3.68 18.81
CA PRO A 439 -2.68 3.40 17.74
C PRO A 439 -3.37 3.20 16.40
N TYR A 440 -2.74 3.66 15.30
CA TYR A 440 -3.36 3.54 13.97
C TYR A 440 -3.64 2.07 13.60
N ASP A 441 -2.76 1.15 14.01
CA ASP A 441 -2.92 -0.28 13.73
C ASP A 441 -3.74 -1.03 14.78
N TYR A 442 -4.53 -0.33 15.61
CA TYR A 442 -5.31 -0.95 16.69
C TYR A 442 -6.29 -2.03 16.19
N ASN A 443 -6.84 -1.91 14.98
CA ASN A 443 -7.69 -2.97 14.37
C ASN A 443 -6.99 -3.74 13.26
N CYS A 444 -5.65 -3.78 13.28
CA CYS A 444 -4.89 -4.60 12.35
C CYS A 444 -4.63 -5.97 13.00
N PRO A 445 -5.25 -7.07 12.51
CA PRO A 445 -5.16 -8.39 13.15
C PRO A 445 -3.73 -8.88 13.37
N SER A 446 -2.84 -8.70 12.40
CA SER A 446 -1.47 -9.24 12.45
C SER A 446 -0.56 -8.62 13.52
N VAL A 447 -0.89 -7.44 14.05
CA VAL A 447 -0.01 -6.70 14.97
C VAL A 447 -0.56 -6.58 16.40
N GLN A 448 -1.72 -7.18 16.68
CA GLN A 448 -2.40 -7.09 17.99
C GLN A 448 -1.47 -7.42 19.18
N SER A 449 -0.73 -8.53 19.09
CA SER A 449 0.19 -8.99 20.14
C SER A 449 1.39 -8.06 20.36
N GLU A 450 1.67 -7.17 19.41
CA GLU A 450 2.84 -6.31 19.39
C GLU A 450 2.50 -4.83 19.66
N LEU A 451 1.22 -4.46 19.70
CA LEU A 451 0.76 -3.07 19.89
C LEU A 451 1.36 -2.42 21.14
N GLN A 452 1.29 -3.11 22.29
CA GLN A 452 1.84 -2.59 23.55
C GLN A 452 3.35 -2.40 23.50
N LYS A 453 4.08 -3.38 22.94
CA LYS A 453 5.55 -3.33 22.81
C LYS A 453 6.03 -2.23 21.85
N ARG A 454 5.19 -1.90 20.87
CA ARG A 454 5.44 -0.92 19.81
C ARG A 454 4.93 0.48 20.11
N THR A 455 4.27 0.67 21.25
CA THR A 455 3.80 1.98 21.71
C THR A 455 4.74 2.55 22.76
N CYS A 456 5.09 3.82 22.63
CA CYS A 456 5.92 4.50 23.59
C CYS A 456 5.17 4.77 24.91
N PRO A 457 5.63 4.29 26.09
CA PRO A 457 4.94 4.57 27.36
C PRO A 457 5.16 6.00 27.89
N VAL A 458 5.94 6.84 27.19
CA VAL A 458 6.22 8.23 27.60
C VAL A 458 5.40 9.22 26.77
N CYS A 459 5.36 9.06 25.45
CA CYS A 459 4.65 9.95 24.55
C CYS A 459 3.45 9.31 23.84
N TYR A 460 3.17 8.03 24.13
CA TYR A 460 2.06 7.24 23.59
C TYR A 460 2.04 7.10 22.06
N LEU A 461 3.15 7.45 21.40
CA LEU A 461 3.30 7.29 19.96
C LEU A 461 3.53 5.82 19.59
N TYR A 462 2.78 5.35 18.60
CA TYR A 462 2.94 4.03 18.02
C TYR A 462 4.04 4.00 16.94
N HIS A 463 4.79 2.90 16.89
CA HIS A 463 5.81 2.65 15.87
C HIS A 463 5.61 1.29 15.20
N PRO A 464 5.72 1.18 13.86
CA PRO A 464 5.34 -0.05 13.13
C PRO A 464 6.32 -1.21 13.32
N SER A 465 7.49 -0.98 13.93
CA SER A 465 8.49 -2.04 14.15
C SER A 465 9.27 -1.82 15.44
N ALA A 466 9.79 -2.92 16.01
CA ALA A 466 10.68 -2.90 17.17
C ALA A 466 11.95 -2.05 16.90
N ALA A 467 12.46 -2.07 15.67
CA ALA A 467 13.60 -1.25 15.26
C ALA A 467 13.26 0.25 15.30
N ALA A 468 12.10 0.65 14.80
CA ALA A 468 11.62 2.03 14.89
C ALA A 468 11.42 2.46 16.35
N MET A 469 10.83 1.59 17.17
CA MET A 469 10.68 1.84 18.61
C MET A 469 12.02 1.99 19.31
N LYS A 470 13.03 1.17 18.98
CA LYS A 470 14.39 1.28 19.53
C LYS A 470 15.07 2.60 19.15
N ARG A 471 14.85 3.11 17.93
CA ARG A 471 15.32 4.45 17.52
C ARG A 471 14.63 5.53 18.35
N HIS A 472 13.31 5.46 18.50
CA HIS A 472 12.53 6.42 19.27
C HIS A 472 12.91 6.42 20.76
N LYS A 473 13.20 5.26 21.36
CA LYS A 473 13.61 5.16 22.78
C LYS A 473 14.79 6.05 23.15
N ARG A 474 15.68 6.38 22.20
CA ARG A 474 16.82 7.27 22.42
C ARG A 474 16.40 8.69 22.84
N LEU A 475 15.25 9.17 22.35
CA LEU A 475 14.71 10.50 22.67
C LEU A 475 14.30 10.65 24.13
N HIS A 476 13.74 9.60 24.72
CA HIS A 476 13.32 9.62 26.12
C HIS A 476 14.27 8.84 27.01
N SER A 477 15.51 8.61 26.56
CA SER A 477 16.54 7.84 27.28
C SER A 477 16.65 8.23 28.77
N SER A 478 16.66 9.52 29.07
CA SER A 478 16.66 10.04 30.45
C SER A 478 15.40 9.71 31.26
N LYS A 479 14.22 9.67 30.63
CA LYS A 479 12.93 9.34 31.26
C LYS A 479 12.71 7.82 31.37
N TYR A 480 13.15 7.05 30.38
CA TYR A 480 13.14 5.59 30.42
C TYR A 480 14.07 5.03 31.50
N LEU A 481 15.25 5.63 31.69
CA LEU A 481 16.16 5.27 32.78
C LEU A 481 15.53 5.52 34.16
N LYS A 482 14.72 6.57 34.32
CA LYS A 482 13.96 6.82 35.56
C LYS A 482 12.85 5.78 35.78
N GLN A 483 12.12 5.39 34.73
CA GLN A 483 11.11 4.32 34.81
C GLN A 483 11.73 2.95 35.10
N GLN A 484 12.86 2.60 34.47
CA GLN A 484 13.57 1.35 34.73
C GLN A 484 14.12 1.30 36.15
N LYS A 485 14.73 2.38 36.66
CA LYS A 485 15.13 2.47 38.06
C LYS A 485 13.94 2.32 39.02
N ALA A 486 12.78 2.92 38.70
CA ALA A 486 11.58 2.77 39.53
C ALA A 486 11.01 1.33 39.53
N ILE A 487 11.14 0.61 38.40
CA ILE A 487 10.73 -0.80 38.28
C ILE A 487 11.73 -1.72 39.00
N THR A 488 13.04 -1.46 38.88
CA THR A 488 14.09 -2.21 39.60
C THR A 488 13.96 -2.04 41.11
N VAL A 489 13.75 -0.82 41.60
CA VAL A 489 13.51 -0.54 43.03
C VAL A 489 12.24 -1.24 43.53
N LYS A 490 11.15 -1.28 42.73
CA LYS A 490 9.94 -2.04 43.08
C LYS A 490 10.16 -3.55 43.10
N ARG A 491 11.02 -4.09 42.23
CA ARG A 491 11.40 -5.52 42.24
C ARG A 491 12.32 -5.86 43.41
N GLU A 492 13.29 -5.00 43.74
CA GLU A 492 14.17 -5.17 44.90
C GLU A 492 13.39 -5.08 46.22
N GLN A 493 12.39 -4.20 46.30
CA GLN A 493 11.47 -4.12 47.44
C GLN A 493 10.49 -5.30 47.54
N GLN A 494 10.19 -6.00 46.44
CA GLN A 494 9.41 -7.26 46.48
C GLN A 494 10.26 -8.48 46.83
N VAL A 495 11.56 -8.48 46.51
CA VAL A 495 12.49 -9.57 46.88
C VAL A 495 12.87 -9.51 48.36
N GLN A 496 13.01 -8.32 48.95
CA GLN A 496 13.33 -8.16 50.39
C GLN A 496 12.21 -8.58 51.37
N VAL A 497 11.02 -8.94 50.88
CA VAL A 497 9.89 -9.38 51.73
C VAL A 497 9.81 -10.91 51.84
N ILE A 498 10.66 -11.67 51.13
CA ILE A 498 10.58 -13.14 51.06
C ILE A 498 11.72 -13.84 51.85
N ASP A 499 12.80 -13.15 52.22
CA ASP A 499 13.94 -13.74 52.93
C ASP A 499 13.78 -13.71 54.46
N GLY A 500 12.77 -14.43 54.97
CA GLY A 500 12.54 -14.53 56.41
C GLY A 500 11.59 -15.63 56.82
N ILE A 501 11.85 -16.89 56.42
CA ILE A 501 11.49 -18.10 57.17
C ILE A 501 12.53 -19.18 56.81
N ASP A 502 13.18 -19.70 57.85
CA ASP A 502 14.23 -20.70 57.81
C ASP A 502 13.75 -22.08 57.33
N SER A 503 14.71 -22.78 56.74
CA SER A 503 14.67 -24.14 56.21
C SER A 503 14.73 -25.22 57.29
N GLU A 504 13.77 -26.14 57.31
CA GLU A 504 13.95 -27.51 57.81
C GLU A 504 13.48 -28.53 56.76
N SER A 505 14.32 -29.56 56.60
CA SER A 505 14.27 -30.68 55.67
C SER A 505 13.19 -31.72 56.01
N GLY A 506 12.56 -32.34 55.00
CA GLY A 506 11.73 -33.53 55.17
C GLY A 506 11.26 -34.14 53.85
N GLU A 507 11.30 -35.47 53.77
CA GLU A 507 11.23 -36.33 52.59
C GLU A 507 9.84 -36.52 51.93
N GLU A 508 9.91 -37.11 50.73
CA GLU A 508 8.93 -37.73 49.83
C GLU A 508 7.58 -38.22 50.42
N SER A 509 6.47 -37.98 49.69
CA SER A 509 5.59 -39.01 49.08
C SER A 509 4.22 -38.44 48.64
N GLU A 510 3.61 -39.16 47.69
CA GLU A 510 2.38 -38.92 46.95
C GLU A 510 1.12 -38.79 47.84
N ASP A 511 0.23 -37.83 47.57
CA ASP A 511 -1.19 -38.09 47.27
C ASP A 511 -2.02 -36.81 47.06
N ASP A 512 -3.11 -37.00 46.32
CA ASP A 512 -4.16 -36.06 45.91
C ASP A 512 -4.55 -34.96 46.93
N ASN A 513 -4.57 -33.70 46.47
CA ASN A 513 -5.73 -32.81 46.59
C ASN A 513 -5.52 -31.43 45.93
N MET A 514 -6.55 -31.01 45.20
CA MET A 514 -6.70 -29.71 44.55
C MET A 514 -6.90 -28.60 45.61
N PRO A 515 -6.12 -27.49 45.61
CA PRO A 515 -6.50 -26.32 46.38
C PRO A 515 -6.90 -25.14 45.48
N GLN A 516 -8.07 -24.63 45.86
CA GLN A 516 -8.70 -23.36 45.50
C GLN A 516 -7.69 -22.20 45.39
N ASN A 517 -7.74 -21.48 44.28
CA ASN A 517 -7.02 -20.22 44.08
C ASN A 517 -7.61 -19.16 45.04
N LYS A 518 -6.95 -18.96 46.18
CA LYS A 518 -7.13 -17.79 47.03
C LYS A 518 -6.57 -16.56 46.32
N THR A 519 -7.47 -15.65 45.99
CA THR A 519 -7.21 -14.28 45.55
C THR A 519 -6.50 -13.50 46.66
N ASN A 520 -5.25 -13.09 46.42
CA ASN A 520 -4.63 -12.03 47.22
C ASN A 520 -5.07 -10.67 46.67
N ILE A 521 -5.87 -10.00 47.49
CA ILE A 521 -6.48 -8.68 47.31
C ILE A 521 -5.40 -7.62 47.43
N ILE A 522 -5.28 -6.75 46.41
CA ILE A 522 -4.58 -5.45 46.50
C ILE A 522 -5.58 -4.45 47.10
N PRO A 523 -5.22 -3.68 48.13
CA PRO A 523 -6.14 -2.74 48.77
C PRO A 523 -6.29 -1.47 47.94
N GLY A 524 -7.54 -1.04 47.71
CA GLY A 524 -7.85 0.33 47.30
C GLY A 524 -8.60 0.51 45.98
N ALA A 525 -9.81 -0.04 45.88
CA ALA A 525 -10.91 0.52 45.11
C ALA A 525 -12.23 -0.07 45.66
N PRO A 526 -13.29 0.72 45.90
CA PRO A 526 -14.55 0.18 46.39
C PRO A 526 -15.16 -0.77 45.35
N LEU A 527 -15.35 -2.02 45.74
CA LEU A 527 -16.06 -3.02 44.94
C LEU A 527 -17.56 -2.75 45.05
N ILE A 528 -18.19 -2.33 43.95
CA ILE A 528 -19.65 -2.27 43.86
C ILE A 528 -20.11 -3.68 43.50
N GLU A 529 -20.55 -4.45 44.49
CA GLU A 529 -20.95 -5.85 44.31
C GLU A 529 -22.35 -6.02 43.68
N ASN A 530 -23.12 -4.93 43.55
CA ASN A 530 -24.43 -4.94 42.90
C ASN A 530 -24.78 -3.56 42.33
N ILE A 531 -25.05 -3.48 41.02
CA ILE A 531 -25.32 -2.20 40.34
C ILE A 531 -26.68 -1.59 40.72
N PHE A 532 -27.59 -2.42 41.24
CA PHE A 532 -28.94 -1.99 41.65
C PHE A 532 -28.97 -1.33 43.04
N ASP A 533 -28.00 -1.63 43.92
CA ASP A 533 -27.88 -0.97 45.23
C ASP A 533 -27.22 0.42 45.10
N PHE A 534 -26.45 0.68 44.04
CA PHE A 534 -25.90 2.01 43.73
C PHE A 534 -26.95 2.99 43.17
N LEU A 535 -27.98 2.47 42.48
CA LEU A 535 -29.07 3.27 41.92
C LEU A 535 -30.16 3.64 42.93
N ALA A 536 -30.12 3.09 44.16
CA ALA A 536 -31.12 3.29 45.20
C ALA A 536 -30.70 4.27 46.32
N SER A 537 -29.67 5.09 46.10
CA SER A 537 -29.17 6.05 47.10
C SER A 537 -29.48 7.50 46.68
N ASP A 538 -30.21 8.20 47.55
CA ASP A 538 -30.95 9.45 47.35
C ASP A 538 -30.22 10.61 46.65
N PHE A 539 -30.75 11.03 45.50
CA PHE A 539 -30.66 12.41 45.01
C PHE A 539 -31.90 13.17 45.52
N MET A 540 -31.86 13.58 46.79
CA MET A 540 -32.70 14.65 47.33
C MET A 540 -31.77 15.60 48.09
N GLU A 541 -31.76 16.86 47.62
CA GLU A 541 -31.15 18.05 48.23
C GLU A 541 -29.62 18.16 48.20
N LEU A 542 -29.10 18.79 47.12
CA LEU A 542 -28.41 20.10 47.15
C LEU A 542 -28.02 20.59 45.75
#